data_AF-A0AAF3FC28-F1
#
_entry.id   AF-A0AAF3FC28-F1
#
_cell.length_a   1.000
_cell.length_b   1.000
_cell.length_c   1.000
_cell.angle_alpha   90.00
_cell.angle_beta   90.00
_cell.angle_gamma   90.00
#
_symmetry.space_group_name_H-M   'P 1'
#
loop_
_entity.id
_entity.type
_entity.pdbx_description
1 polymer ?
#
loop_
_entity_poly.entity_id
_entity_poly.type
_entity_poly.pdbx_seq_one_letter_code
_entity_poly.pdbx_strand_id
1 'polypeptide(L)'
;MVINRVRHPQTCTFLRFLSAAPQPSSSGAKPSFSLFVKPKVATPHFEVSRLLTTNLAELYYKRKEPDYTQESFLRGAMEAASLCAEYITSNNWDGLSHLCTKDLVERIRDRCSEADLSQFKVTEGDVLCSFLHSALFSGKKIYQFNPGTVHGYFTAVVFFRTSQSLPYDLTPKEYLNKHIEDLLVCNITLTRTISPLGFWKITTLNYFTPS
;
A
#
# COMPACT_ATOMS: atom_id res chain seq x y z
N MET A 1 -20.35 -9.77 -11.62
CA MET A 1 -19.15 -9.63 -12.48
C MET A 1 -19.52 -8.70 -13.61
N VAL A 2 -19.05 -7.46 -13.58
CA VAL A 2 -19.30 -6.46 -14.63
C VAL A 2 -17.93 -5.97 -15.09
N ILE A 3 -17.58 -6.30 -16.34
CA ILE A 3 -16.34 -5.88 -17.00
C ILE A 3 -16.70 -4.65 -17.84
N ASN A 4 -16.22 -3.47 -17.42
CA ASN A 4 -16.32 -2.26 -18.24
C ASN A 4 -14.96 -1.98 -18.90
N ARG A 5 -14.94 -2.10 -20.23
CA ARG A 5 -13.85 -1.62 -21.10
C ARG A 5 -14.00 -0.12 -21.31
N VAL A 6 -12.92 0.64 -21.12
CA VAL A 6 -12.86 2.04 -21.59
C VAL A 6 -11.59 2.23 -22.41
N ARG A 7 -11.76 2.75 -23.63
CA ARG A 7 -10.72 3.03 -24.63
C ARG A 7 -10.08 4.40 -24.40
N HIS A 8 -8.78 4.49 -24.72
CA HIS A 8 -7.96 5.70 -24.91
C HIS A 8 -8.48 6.60 -26.06
N PRO A 9 -8.14 7.92 -26.12
CA PRO A 9 -6.84 8.33 -26.71
C PRO A 9 -6.15 9.64 -26.21
N GLN A 10 -4.82 9.58 -26.20
CA GLN A 10 -3.78 10.51 -26.73
C GLN A 10 -3.58 11.99 -26.28
N THR A 11 -2.27 12.31 -26.21
CA THR A 11 -1.52 13.59 -26.45
C THR A 11 -1.46 14.70 -25.39
N CYS A 12 -0.25 14.97 -24.85
CA CYS A 12 0.60 16.15 -25.20
C CYS A 12 1.85 16.33 -24.30
N THR A 13 3.04 16.35 -24.93
CA THR A 13 4.19 17.27 -24.72
C THR A 13 4.65 17.53 -23.27
N PHE A 14 5.54 16.72 -22.68
CA PHE A 14 7.01 16.82 -22.77
C PHE A 14 7.56 18.24 -22.95
N LEU A 15 8.03 18.88 -21.87
CA LEU A 15 9.26 19.67 -21.89
C LEU A 15 9.77 19.93 -20.45
N ARG A 16 10.91 19.29 -20.16
CA ARG A 16 12.10 19.83 -19.51
C ARG A 16 12.07 20.26 -18.03
N PHE A 17 12.83 19.44 -17.30
CA PHE A 17 14.04 19.80 -16.55
C PHE A 17 13.95 19.95 -15.02
N LEU A 18 14.62 18.99 -14.37
CA LEU A 18 15.59 19.12 -13.28
C LEU A 18 15.03 19.50 -11.90
N SER A 19 15.26 18.62 -10.91
CA SER A 19 16.45 18.79 -10.08
C SER A 19 16.65 17.63 -9.09
N ALA A 20 17.88 17.11 -9.11
CA ALA A 20 18.62 16.43 -8.05
C ALA A 20 18.08 15.12 -7.43
N ALA A 21 18.80 14.04 -7.74
CA ALA A 21 18.94 12.90 -6.86
C ALA A 21 19.56 13.35 -5.51
N PRO A 22 19.10 12.85 -4.35
CA PRO A 22 19.79 13.10 -3.09
C PRO A 22 21.00 12.17 -2.96
N GLN A 23 22.17 12.75 -2.70
CA GLN A 23 23.32 12.03 -2.15
C GLN A 23 23.07 11.65 -0.67
N PRO A 24 23.72 10.59 -0.15
CA PRO A 24 23.46 10.09 1.19
C PRO A 24 24.10 11.01 2.24
N SER A 25 23.30 11.52 3.18
CA SER A 25 23.80 12.17 4.40
C SER A 25 23.80 11.17 5.56
N SER A 26 24.99 10.91 6.09
CA SER A 26 25.19 10.18 7.35
C SER A 26 24.96 11.11 8.53
N SER A 27 24.04 10.78 9.46
CA SER A 27 24.23 11.03 10.89
C SER A 27 23.11 10.41 11.76
N GLY A 28 23.50 9.49 12.64
CA GLY A 28 23.11 9.49 14.05
C GLY A 28 21.67 9.20 14.49
N ALA A 29 20.78 8.64 13.65
CA ALA A 29 19.45 8.24 14.11
C ALA A 29 19.48 6.83 14.74
N LYS A 30 18.84 6.67 15.91
CA LYS A 30 18.57 5.35 16.53
C LYS A 30 17.96 4.42 15.46
N PRO A 31 18.37 3.15 15.36
CA PRO A 31 17.79 2.25 14.37
C PRO A 31 16.32 2.07 14.71
N SER A 32 15.44 2.65 13.90
CA SER A 32 14.04 2.26 13.89
C SER A 32 14.03 0.76 13.60
N PHE A 33 13.35 0.00 14.45
CA PHE A 33 13.20 -1.43 14.25
C PHE A 33 12.53 -1.64 12.88
N SER A 34 13.36 -2.01 11.91
CA SER A 34 12.97 -2.37 10.55
C SER A 34 13.40 -3.81 10.39
N LEU A 35 12.43 -4.68 10.14
CA LEU A 35 12.70 -6.10 9.99
C LEU A 35 13.58 -6.40 8.75
N PHE A 36 13.65 -5.49 7.75
CA PHE A 36 14.37 -5.75 6.50
C PHE A 36 15.15 -4.56 5.89
N VAL A 37 15.98 -4.89 4.89
CA VAL A 37 17.24 -4.19 4.54
C VAL A 37 17.10 -3.06 3.49
N LYS A 38 16.09 -3.02 2.61
CA LYS A 38 15.93 -1.91 1.62
C LYS A 38 14.49 -1.65 1.13
N PRO A 39 14.03 -0.38 1.03
CA PRO A 39 12.74 0.00 0.44
C PRO A 39 12.83 0.29 -1.09
N LYS A 40 11.77 -0.06 -1.85
CA LYS A 40 11.52 0.42 -3.23
C LYS A 40 10.18 1.15 -3.28
N VAL A 41 10.20 2.49 -3.27
CA VAL A 41 8.99 3.34 -3.32
C VAL A 41 8.96 4.05 -4.67
N ALA A 42 7.84 3.98 -5.38
CA ALA A 42 7.62 4.76 -6.59
C ALA A 42 6.26 5.44 -6.47
N THR A 43 6.23 6.77 -6.42
CA THR A 43 5.01 7.58 -6.28
C THR A 43 4.50 8.00 -7.67
N PRO A 44 3.46 7.34 -8.22
CA PRO A 44 2.83 7.82 -9.45
C PRO A 44 1.96 9.06 -9.17
N HIS A 45 2.03 10.04 -10.08
CA HIS A 45 1.27 11.28 -10.03
C HIS A 45 -0.17 11.07 -10.49
N PHE A 46 -1.17 11.21 -9.61
CA PHE A 46 -2.54 11.53 -10.02
C PHE A 46 -3.37 12.24 -8.92
N GLU A 47 -4.10 13.28 -9.37
CA GLU A 47 -4.95 14.30 -8.72
C GLU A 47 -4.32 15.20 -7.64
N VAL A 48 -4.10 16.48 -7.98
CA VAL A 48 -3.58 17.54 -7.08
C VAL A 48 -4.44 17.70 -5.82
N SER A 49 -5.77 17.57 -5.95
CA SER A 49 -6.70 17.57 -4.81
C SER A 49 -6.42 16.43 -3.85
N ARG A 50 -6.17 15.21 -4.37
CA ARG A 50 -5.81 14.02 -3.60
C ARG A 50 -4.43 14.16 -2.96
N LEU A 51 -3.47 14.75 -3.66
CA LEU A 51 -2.16 15.07 -3.10
C LEU A 51 -2.29 16.04 -1.93
N LEU A 52 -3.09 17.10 -2.08
CA LEU A 52 -3.30 18.08 -1.03
C LEU A 52 -3.99 17.47 0.20
N THR A 53 -5.06 16.71 0.02
CA THR A 53 -5.77 16.09 1.15
C THR A 53 -4.93 15.02 1.83
N THR A 54 -4.20 14.21 1.05
CA THR A 54 -3.28 13.18 1.59
C THR A 54 -2.13 13.83 2.34
N ASN A 55 -1.47 14.84 1.78
CA ASN A 55 -0.37 15.56 2.43
C ASN A 55 -0.82 16.26 3.73
N LEU A 56 -1.99 16.89 3.72
CA LEU A 56 -2.57 17.49 4.93
C LEU A 56 -2.90 16.42 5.97
N ALA A 57 -3.40 15.27 5.53
CA ALA A 57 -3.71 14.18 6.43
C ALA A 57 -2.43 13.59 7.05
N GLU A 58 -1.38 13.37 6.26
CA GLU A 58 -0.08 12.91 6.72
C GLU A 58 0.58 13.92 7.66
N LEU A 59 0.46 15.22 7.39
CA LEU A 59 0.96 16.27 8.29
C LEU A 59 0.23 16.23 9.64
N TYR A 60 -1.09 16.07 9.63
CA TYR A 60 -1.88 15.91 10.85
C TYR A 60 -1.45 14.65 11.61
N TYR A 61 -1.26 13.54 10.91
CA TYR A 61 -0.86 12.27 11.48
C TYR A 61 0.53 12.34 12.12
N LYS A 62 1.49 12.97 11.45
CA LYS A 62 2.85 13.18 11.97
C LYS A 62 2.88 13.98 13.27
N ARG A 63 1.90 14.86 13.52
CA ARG A 63 1.77 15.54 14.83
C ARG A 63 1.32 14.60 15.95
N LYS A 64 0.68 13.48 15.61
CA LYS A 64 0.20 12.46 16.55
C LYS A 64 1.21 11.34 16.75
N GLU A 65 1.95 10.98 15.70
CA GLU A 65 3.04 10.02 15.72
C GLU A 65 4.29 10.68 15.09
N PRO A 66 5.15 11.34 15.90
CA PRO A 66 6.29 12.10 15.40
C PRO A 66 7.28 11.28 14.56
N ASP A 67 7.41 9.99 14.86
CA ASP A 67 8.30 9.06 14.16
C ASP A 67 7.72 8.55 12.82
N TYR A 68 6.50 8.94 12.47
CA TYR A 68 5.88 8.57 11.20
C TYR A 68 6.65 9.14 10.02
N THR A 69 6.93 8.25 9.06
CA THR A 69 7.34 8.60 7.70
C THR A 69 6.48 7.84 6.70
N GLN A 70 6.19 8.44 5.55
CA GLN A 70 5.45 7.75 4.48
C GLN A 70 6.18 6.46 4.07
N GLU A 71 7.52 6.47 4.06
CA GLU A 71 8.34 5.31 3.73
C GLU A 71 8.17 4.17 4.74
N SER A 72 8.21 4.46 6.05
CA SER A 72 8.01 3.43 7.09
C SER A 72 6.60 2.85 7.05
N PHE A 73 5.59 3.69 6.77
CA PHE A 73 4.23 3.23 6.55
C PHE A 73 4.12 2.31 5.33
N LEU A 74 4.69 2.72 4.19
CA LEU A 74 4.65 1.90 2.98
C LEU A 74 5.39 0.57 3.17
N ARG A 75 6.49 0.56 3.93
CA ARG A 75 7.18 -0.67 4.31
C ARG A 75 6.28 -1.62 5.09
N GLY A 76 5.64 -1.12 6.14
CA GLY A 76 4.67 -1.92 6.90
C GLY A 76 3.48 -2.39 6.06
N ALA A 77 3.02 -1.58 5.10
CA ALA A 77 1.93 -1.97 4.19
C ALA A 77 2.36 -3.07 3.19
N MET A 78 3.59 -3.00 2.66
CA MET A 78 4.16 -4.04 1.81
C MET A 78 4.29 -5.36 2.57
N GLU A 79 4.87 -5.33 3.78
CA GLU A 79 4.99 -6.50 4.65
C GLU A 79 3.63 -7.10 4.99
N ALA A 80 2.68 -6.27 5.39
CA ALA A 80 1.31 -6.70 5.69
C ALA A 80 0.64 -7.36 4.47
N ALA A 81 0.83 -6.80 3.27
CA ALA A 81 0.31 -7.38 2.04
C ALA A 81 0.98 -8.72 1.69
N SER A 82 2.29 -8.88 1.88
CA SER A 82 2.97 -10.17 1.67
C SER A 82 2.50 -11.23 2.67
N LEU A 83 2.45 -10.88 3.97
CA LEU A 83 2.00 -11.80 5.02
C LEU A 83 0.55 -12.24 4.86
N CYS A 84 -0.34 -11.32 4.44
CA CYS A 84 -1.72 -11.71 4.17
C CYS A 84 -1.81 -12.69 3.00
N ALA A 85 -1.02 -12.51 1.94
CA ALA A 85 -0.98 -13.46 0.83
C ALA A 85 -0.49 -14.85 1.30
N GLU A 86 0.54 -14.90 2.14
CA GLU A 86 1.04 -16.14 2.74
C GLU A 86 -0.03 -16.82 3.63
N TYR A 87 -0.72 -16.08 4.49
CA TYR A 87 -1.77 -16.63 5.34
C TYR A 87 -2.98 -17.13 4.54
N ILE A 88 -3.36 -16.42 3.48
CA ILE A 88 -4.45 -16.84 2.59
C ILE A 88 -4.07 -18.13 1.87
N THR A 89 -2.86 -18.21 1.30
CA THR A 89 -2.39 -19.40 0.56
C THR A 89 -2.15 -20.62 1.45
N SER A 90 -1.80 -20.42 2.73
CA SER A 90 -1.62 -21.48 3.72
C SER A 90 -2.89 -21.84 4.51
N ASN A 91 -4.03 -21.18 4.23
CA ASN A 91 -5.27 -21.29 5.01
C ASN A 91 -5.08 -20.98 6.52
N ASN A 92 -4.10 -20.14 6.87
CA ASN A 92 -3.84 -19.70 8.25
C ASN A 92 -4.76 -18.53 8.63
N TRP A 93 -6.03 -18.84 8.87
CA TRP A 93 -7.07 -17.85 9.20
C TRP A 93 -6.83 -17.16 10.55
N ASP A 94 -6.24 -17.87 11.52
CA ASP A 94 -5.92 -17.32 12.83
C ASP A 94 -4.83 -16.25 12.71
N GLY A 95 -3.77 -16.53 11.96
CA GLY A 95 -2.73 -15.56 11.61
C GLY A 95 -3.31 -14.33 10.91
N LEU A 96 -4.19 -14.54 9.94
CA LEU A 96 -4.86 -13.45 9.23
C LEU A 96 -5.73 -12.60 10.16
N SER A 97 -6.39 -13.20 11.16
CA SER A 97 -7.23 -12.50 12.14
C SER A 97 -6.45 -11.56 13.08
N HIS A 98 -5.16 -11.82 13.27
CA HIS A 98 -4.30 -10.92 14.03
C HIS A 98 -4.00 -9.62 13.27
N LEU A 99 -4.00 -9.65 11.94
CA LEU A 99 -3.72 -8.48 11.09
C LEU A 99 -5.00 -7.78 10.61
N CYS A 100 -6.02 -8.56 10.26
CA CYS A 100 -7.25 -8.09 9.63
C CYS A 100 -8.38 -7.87 10.64
N THR A 101 -9.42 -7.13 10.24
CA THR A 101 -10.70 -7.14 10.93
C THR A 101 -11.44 -8.45 10.70
N LYS A 102 -12.30 -8.86 11.66
CA LYS A 102 -13.08 -10.10 11.55
C LYS A 102 -13.90 -10.15 10.26
N ASP A 103 -14.61 -9.07 9.95
CA ASP A 103 -15.41 -8.92 8.73
C ASP A 103 -14.58 -9.06 7.44
N LEU A 104 -13.30 -8.70 7.46
CA LEU A 104 -12.42 -8.90 6.31
C LEU A 104 -12.03 -10.37 6.17
N VAL A 105 -11.66 -11.03 7.27
CA VAL A 105 -11.29 -12.46 7.27
C VAL A 105 -12.44 -13.32 6.76
N GLU A 106 -13.65 -13.09 7.25
CA GLU A 106 -14.86 -13.81 6.82
C GLU A 106 -15.10 -13.63 5.31
N ARG A 107 -15.06 -12.37 4.82
CA ARG A 107 -15.23 -12.09 3.39
C ARG A 107 -14.16 -12.72 2.50
N ILE A 108 -12.92 -12.79 2.96
CA ILE A 108 -11.84 -13.45 2.20
C ILE A 108 -12.08 -14.95 2.19
N ARG A 109 -12.38 -15.55 3.34
CA ARG A 109 -12.65 -16.98 3.48
C ARG A 109 -13.81 -17.45 2.59
N ASP A 110 -14.88 -16.66 2.51
CA ASP A 110 -16.06 -16.99 1.68
C ASP A 110 -15.79 -16.88 0.17
N ARG A 111 -14.78 -16.11 -0.23
CA ARG A 111 -14.49 -15.80 -1.65
C ARG A 111 -13.30 -16.55 -2.22
N CYS A 112 -12.37 -16.99 -1.39
CA CYS A 112 -11.18 -17.71 -1.85
C CYS A 112 -11.55 -19.13 -2.28
N SER A 113 -11.48 -19.38 -3.59
CA SER A 113 -11.48 -20.74 -4.12
C SER A 113 -10.05 -21.29 -4.19
N GLU A 114 -9.85 -22.60 -4.04
CA GLU A 114 -8.51 -23.21 -4.12
C GLU A 114 -7.81 -22.95 -5.46
N ALA A 115 -8.58 -22.74 -6.54
CA ALA A 115 -8.04 -22.42 -7.86
C ALA A 115 -7.33 -21.06 -7.89
N ASP A 116 -7.84 -20.09 -7.12
CA ASP A 116 -7.30 -18.72 -7.07
C ASP A 116 -6.04 -18.62 -6.20
N LEU A 117 -5.85 -19.54 -5.25
CA LEU A 117 -4.72 -19.52 -4.30
C LEU A 117 -3.36 -19.64 -4.97
N SER A 118 -3.29 -20.33 -6.11
CA SER A 118 -2.05 -20.50 -6.87
C SER A 118 -1.47 -19.17 -7.37
N GLN A 119 -2.31 -18.15 -7.57
CA GLN A 119 -1.95 -16.83 -8.08
C GLN A 119 -1.37 -15.91 -7.00
N PHE A 120 -1.55 -16.24 -5.72
CA PHE A 120 -1.14 -15.41 -4.58
C PHE A 120 0.19 -15.86 -3.95
N LYS A 121 0.99 -16.71 -4.62
CA LYS A 121 2.31 -17.14 -4.14
C LYS A 121 3.37 -16.04 -4.33
N VAL A 122 3.14 -14.89 -3.70
CA VAL A 122 4.04 -13.74 -3.72
C VAL A 122 4.73 -13.59 -2.37
N THR A 123 5.98 -13.15 -2.39
CA THR A 123 6.78 -12.87 -1.19
C THR A 123 7.18 -11.39 -1.15
N GLU A 124 7.81 -10.95 -0.06
CA GLU A 124 8.37 -9.58 0.01
C GLU A 124 9.41 -9.32 -1.10
N GLY A 125 10.20 -10.34 -1.43
CA GLY A 125 11.18 -10.27 -2.52
C GLY A 125 10.55 -10.01 -3.89
N ASP A 126 9.23 -10.19 -4.02
CA ASP A 126 8.51 -9.96 -5.27
C ASP A 126 7.93 -8.55 -5.39
N VAL A 127 8.08 -7.72 -4.36
CA VAL A 127 7.60 -6.34 -4.39
C VAL A 127 8.47 -5.50 -5.32
N LEU A 128 7.81 -4.91 -6.32
CA LEU A 128 8.43 -4.02 -7.31
C LEU A 128 8.43 -2.57 -6.83
N CYS A 129 7.24 -2.10 -6.42
CA CYS A 129 7.04 -0.78 -5.87
C CYS A 129 5.73 -0.69 -5.08
N SER A 130 5.62 0.36 -4.28
CA SER A 130 4.38 0.74 -3.60
C SER A 130 4.19 2.25 -3.56
N PHE A 131 2.94 2.68 -3.39
CA PHE A 131 2.60 4.07 -3.15
C PHE A 131 1.40 4.24 -2.23
N LEU A 132 1.34 5.38 -1.54
CA LEU A 132 0.19 5.76 -0.74
C LEU A 132 -0.89 6.28 -1.69
N HIS A 133 -1.99 5.56 -1.80
CA HIS A 133 -3.10 5.92 -2.65
C HIS A 133 -4.00 6.99 -2.01
N SER A 134 -4.28 6.87 -0.71
CA SER A 134 -5.11 7.85 -0.01
C SER A 134 -4.94 7.75 1.50
N ALA A 135 -5.06 8.89 2.18
CA ALA A 135 -5.19 8.96 3.63
C ALA A 135 -6.47 9.74 3.99
N LEU A 136 -7.31 9.17 4.85
CA LEU A 136 -8.57 9.75 5.29
C LEU A 136 -8.70 9.62 6.81
N PHE A 137 -9.23 10.65 7.46
CA PHE A 137 -9.65 10.57 8.85
C PHE A 137 -11.17 10.57 8.97
N SER A 138 -11.69 9.67 9.79
CA SER A 138 -13.08 9.64 10.20
C SER A 138 -13.19 9.78 11.70
N GLY A 139 -14.16 10.53 12.19
CA GLY A 139 -14.39 10.72 13.61
C GLY A 139 -15.68 11.47 13.87
N LYS A 140 -16.25 11.28 15.06
CA LYS A 140 -17.34 12.15 15.51
C LYS A 140 -16.74 13.54 15.76
N LYS A 141 -17.22 14.54 15.00
CA LYS A 141 -16.84 15.97 15.14
C LYS A 141 -15.38 16.28 14.83
N ILE A 142 -14.88 15.91 13.65
CA ILE A 142 -13.52 16.21 13.17
C ILE A 142 -13.15 17.72 13.27
N TYR A 143 -14.17 18.61 13.20
CA TYR A 143 -14.00 20.07 13.31
C TYR A 143 -14.05 20.63 14.74
N GLN A 144 -14.57 19.88 15.72
CA GLN A 144 -14.58 20.31 17.12
C GLN A 144 -13.41 19.60 17.79
N PHE A 145 -12.43 20.34 18.29
CA PHE A 145 -11.25 19.87 19.03
C PHE A 145 -11.61 19.19 20.38
N ASN A 146 -12.68 18.41 20.43
CA ASN A 146 -13.03 17.54 21.54
C ASN A 146 -12.33 16.18 21.38
N PRO A 147 -12.05 15.47 22.48
CA PRO A 147 -11.36 14.18 22.49
C PRO A 147 -12.29 13.04 22.03
N GLY A 148 -12.85 13.15 20.82
CA GLY A 148 -13.53 12.05 20.16
C GLY A 148 -12.53 11.04 19.58
N THR A 149 -12.94 9.78 19.49
CA THR A 149 -12.15 8.75 18.81
C THR A 149 -12.03 9.09 17.33
N VAL A 150 -10.81 9.45 16.91
CA VAL A 150 -10.48 9.68 15.49
C VAL A 150 -9.81 8.42 14.95
N HIS A 151 -10.31 7.93 13.82
CA HIS A 151 -9.76 6.80 13.08
C HIS A 151 -9.09 7.30 11.80
N GLY A 152 -7.90 6.77 11.53
CA GLY A 152 -7.23 6.91 10.23
C GLY A 152 -7.50 5.72 9.35
N TYR A 153 -7.61 5.98 8.06
CA TYR A 153 -7.70 5.01 6.99
C TYR A 153 -6.65 5.38 5.95
N PHE A 154 -5.67 4.52 5.77
CA PHE A 154 -4.57 4.72 4.84
C PHE A 154 -4.60 3.57 3.85
N THR A 155 -4.74 3.89 2.58
CA THR A 155 -4.77 2.91 1.50
C THR A 155 -3.46 2.98 0.75
N ALA A 156 -2.75 1.86 0.68
CA ALA A 156 -1.56 1.68 -0.14
C ALA A 156 -1.86 0.74 -1.30
N VAL A 157 -1.15 0.96 -2.41
CA VAL A 157 -1.13 0.04 -3.55
C VAL A 157 0.28 -0.54 -3.64
N VAL A 158 0.36 -1.86 -3.73
CA VAL A 158 1.61 -2.63 -3.79
C VAL A 158 1.61 -3.44 -5.08
N PHE A 159 2.70 -3.38 -5.83
CA PHE A 159 2.91 -4.16 -7.04
C PHE A 159 3.87 -5.29 -6.75
N PHE A 160 3.45 -6.50 -7.08
CA PHE A 160 4.24 -7.71 -7.02
C PHE A 160 4.49 -8.21 -8.44
N ARG A 161 5.67 -8.78 -8.68
CA ARG A 161 5.90 -9.65 -9.82
C ARG A 161 5.40 -11.06 -9.49
N THR A 162 4.83 -11.74 -10.46
CA THR A 162 4.42 -13.15 -10.31
C THR A 162 5.48 -14.10 -10.87
N SER A 163 6.32 -13.63 -11.80
CA SER A 163 7.40 -14.42 -12.39
C SER A 163 8.79 -14.00 -11.88
N GLN A 164 9.57 -15.00 -11.45
CA GLN A 164 10.96 -14.84 -11.04
C GLN A 164 11.93 -14.59 -12.22
N SER A 165 11.49 -14.84 -13.45
CA SER A 165 12.30 -14.62 -14.65
C SER A 165 12.46 -13.14 -15.01
N LEU A 166 11.69 -12.25 -14.36
CA LEU A 166 11.71 -10.82 -14.68
C LEU A 166 12.82 -10.06 -13.92
N PRO A 167 13.60 -9.22 -14.62
CA PRO A 167 14.63 -8.40 -14.02
C PRO A 167 14.09 -7.40 -12.99
N TYR A 168 14.80 -7.25 -11.87
CA TYR A 168 14.45 -6.36 -10.76
C TYR A 168 14.63 -4.86 -11.03
N ASP A 169 15.35 -4.55 -12.09
CA ASP A 169 15.78 -3.22 -12.53
C ASP A 169 14.84 -2.59 -13.57
N LEU A 170 13.81 -3.32 -13.99
CA LEU A 170 12.76 -2.77 -14.84
C LEU A 170 12.01 -1.65 -14.12
N THR A 171 11.78 -0.55 -14.85
CA THR A 171 11.02 0.58 -14.32
C THR A 171 9.54 0.21 -14.15
N PRO A 172 8.80 0.83 -13.20
CA PRO A 172 7.36 0.60 -13.07
C PRO A 172 6.58 0.79 -14.39
N LYS A 173 7.05 1.70 -15.25
CA LYS A 173 6.48 1.93 -16.59
C LYS A 173 6.72 0.76 -17.53
N GLU A 174 7.84 0.06 -17.46
CA GLU A 174 8.11 -1.11 -18.29
C GLU A 174 7.26 -2.30 -17.85
N TYR A 175 7.12 -2.50 -16.54
CA TYR A 175 6.20 -3.49 -16.00
C TYR A 175 4.77 -3.29 -16.48
N LEU A 176 4.23 -2.07 -16.34
CA LEU A 176 2.86 -1.75 -16.75
C LEU A 176 2.60 -1.85 -18.26
N ASN A 177 3.63 -1.69 -19.11
CA ASN A 177 3.47 -1.66 -20.56
C ASN A 177 3.85 -2.97 -21.27
N LYS A 178 4.80 -3.74 -20.73
CA LYS A 178 5.40 -4.90 -21.40
C LYS A 178 5.21 -6.22 -20.65
N HIS A 179 4.91 -6.17 -19.37
CA HIS A 179 4.85 -7.34 -18.49
C HIS A 179 3.61 -7.27 -17.58
N ILE A 180 2.49 -6.76 -18.12
CA ILE A 180 1.28 -6.52 -17.33
C ILE A 180 0.67 -7.84 -16.86
N GLU A 181 0.80 -8.91 -17.67
CA GLU A 181 0.39 -10.28 -17.31
C GLU A 181 1.18 -10.87 -16.13
N ASP A 182 2.38 -10.36 -15.87
CA ASP A 182 3.27 -10.84 -14.80
C ASP A 182 3.18 -9.96 -13.53
N LEU A 183 2.12 -9.15 -13.42
CA LEU A 183 1.87 -8.27 -12.29
C LEU A 183 0.70 -8.76 -11.45
N LEU A 184 0.92 -8.79 -10.15
CA LEU A 184 -0.13 -8.87 -9.15
C LEU A 184 -0.17 -7.55 -8.40
N VAL A 185 -1.33 -6.90 -8.38
CA VAL A 185 -1.52 -5.64 -7.65
C VAL A 185 -2.33 -5.93 -6.40
N CYS A 186 -1.85 -5.43 -5.26
CA CYS A 186 -2.58 -5.44 -4.00
C CYS A 186 -3.02 -4.03 -3.63
N ASN A 187 -4.31 -3.87 -3.38
CA ASN A 187 -4.88 -2.70 -2.73
C ASN A 187 -5.17 -3.03 -1.26
N ILE A 188 -4.44 -2.40 -0.34
CA ILE A 188 -4.52 -2.65 1.10
C ILE A 188 -4.91 -1.36 1.84
N THR A 189 -5.96 -1.42 2.65
CA THR A 189 -6.36 -0.32 3.54
C THR A 189 -6.08 -0.70 4.99
N LEU A 190 -5.16 0.05 5.60
CA LEU A 190 -4.82 -0.03 7.01
C LEU A 190 -5.56 1.05 7.79
N THR A 191 -6.11 0.66 8.93
CA THR A 191 -6.78 1.55 9.87
C THR A 191 -6.17 1.46 11.25
N ARG A 192 -6.25 2.56 12.00
CA ARG A 192 -5.99 2.60 13.44
C ARG A 192 -6.71 3.77 14.07
N THR A 193 -6.90 3.68 15.38
CA THR A 193 -7.25 4.85 16.19
C THR A 193 -6.03 5.78 16.30
N ILE A 194 -6.26 7.08 16.14
CA ILE A 194 -5.22 8.12 16.19
C ILE A 194 -5.26 8.84 17.54
N SER A 195 -6.42 8.87 18.19
CA SER A 195 -6.62 9.50 19.49
C SER A 195 -7.58 8.66 20.35
N PRO A 196 -7.07 7.88 21.32
CA PRO A 196 -5.66 7.58 21.59
C PRO A 196 -5.02 6.71 20.49
N LEU A 197 -3.70 6.63 20.49
CA LEU A 197 -2.94 5.91 19.48
C LEU A 197 -3.14 4.39 19.62
N GLY A 198 -3.75 3.76 18.62
CA GLY A 198 -4.06 2.33 18.62
C GLY A 198 -3.19 1.52 17.66
N PHE A 199 -3.39 0.20 17.69
CA PHE A 199 -2.74 -0.73 16.77
C PHE A 199 -3.32 -0.63 15.34
N TRP A 200 -2.48 -0.96 14.36
CA TRP A 200 -2.91 -1.09 12.98
C TRP A 200 -3.73 -2.36 12.76
N LYS A 201 -4.77 -2.24 11.93
CA LYS A 201 -5.59 -3.35 11.43
C LYS A 201 -5.87 -3.16 9.95
N ILE A 202 -6.06 -4.25 9.23
CA ILE A 202 -6.41 -4.23 7.80
C ILE A 202 -7.92 -4.36 7.66
N THR A 203 -8.57 -3.41 7.00
CA THR A 203 -10.03 -3.41 6.77
C THR A 203 -10.41 -3.78 5.33
N THR A 204 -9.49 -3.56 4.41
CA THR A 204 -9.66 -3.86 2.98
C THR A 204 -8.38 -4.48 2.46
N LEU A 205 -8.52 -5.57 1.72
CA LEU A 205 -7.43 -6.25 1.06
C LEU A 205 -7.97 -6.83 -0.24
N ASN A 206 -7.40 -6.45 -1.38
CA ASN A 206 -7.78 -6.99 -2.69
C ASN A 206 -6.52 -7.21 -3.53
N TYR A 207 -6.33 -8.44 -3.99
CA TYR A 207 -5.33 -8.78 -4.99
C TYR A 207 -6.01 -8.93 -6.35
N PHE A 208 -5.38 -8.42 -7.40
CA PHE A 208 -5.89 -8.54 -8.76
C PHE A 208 -4.76 -8.42 -9.78
N THR A 209 -4.93 -9.08 -10.92
CA THR A 209 -4.07 -8.91 -12.09
C THR A 209 -4.61 -7.77 -12.95
N PRO A 210 -3.80 -6.79 -13.34
CA PRO A 210 -4.21 -5.75 -14.26
C PRO A 210 -4.42 -6.34 -15.67
N SER A 211 -5.50 -5.94 -16.35
CA SER A 211 -5.90 -6.44 -17.68
C SER A 211 -5.90 -5.36 -18.74
#